data_AF-A0A0E3YS60-F1
#
_entry.id   AF-A0A0E3YS60-F1
#
_cell.length_a   1.000
_cell.length_b   1.000
_cell.length_c   1.000
_cell.angle_alpha   90.00
_cell.angle_beta   90.00
_cell.angle_gamma   90.00
#
_symmetry.space_group_name_H-M   'P 1'
#
loop_
_entity.id
_entity.type
_entity.pdbx_description
1 polymer ?
#
loop_
_entity_poly.entity_id
_entity_poly.type
_entity_poly.pdbx_seq_one_letter_code
_entity_poly.pdbx_strand_id
1 'polypeptide(L)'
;MNTIAPDSSSALMVLELDLPVHAPATYSLSVAATQCGVHPALVLHYCRIGLLGPALAQPDGEPVFNDDTLFELRRVEHYRRHHGIERRTLRLLCSLWHDVDRLETELRILRAR
;
A
#
# COMPACT_ATOMS: atom_id res chain seq x y z
N MET A 1 -40.87 -46.34 21.03
CA MET A 1 -39.52 -45.83 21.36
C MET A 1 -38.76 -45.66 20.06
N ASN A 2 -38.68 -44.43 19.55
CA ASN A 2 -37.67 -43.98 18.59
C ASN A 2 -36.29 -44.07 19.28
N THR A 3 -35.15 -44.27 18.60
CA THR A 3 -34.59 -43.32 17.63
C THR A 3 -33.50 -43.96 16.78
N ILE A 4 -33.65 -43.72 15.48
CA ILE A 4 -32.70 -43.88 14.38
C ILE A 4 -31.46 -43.01 14.64
N ALA A 5 -30.27 -43.60 14.63
CA ALA A 5 -29.11 -42.97 14.01
C ALA A 5 -29.11 -43.47 12.55
N PRO A 6 -28.88 -42.63 11.55
CA PRO A 6 -27.54 -42.08 11.37
C PRO A 6 -27.50 -40.65 10.81
N ASP A 7 -26.26 -40.17 10.78
CA ASP A 7 -25.75 -39.16 9.86
C ASP A 7 -25.87 -37.70 10.30
N SER A 8 -24.89 -37.28 11.10
CA SER A 8 -24.43 -35.90 11.16
C SER A 8 -23.81 -35.51 9.82
N SER A 9 -24.63 -35.41 8.78
CA SER A 9 -24.28 -34.67 7.58
C SER A 9 -24.63 -33.20 7.84
N SER A 10 -23.80 -32.57 8.68
CA SER A 10 -23.79 -31.11 8.80
C SER A 10 -23.43 -30.57 7.43
N ALA A 11 -24.46 -30.14 6.69
CA ALA A 11 -24.32 -29.39 5.47
C ALA A 11 -23.43 -28.18 5.76
N LEU A 12 -22.15 -28.28 5.36
CA LEU A 12 -21.28 -27.12 5.25
C LEU A 12 -21.90 -26.23 4.19
N MET A 13 -22.63 -25.21 4.64
CA MET A 13 -23.03 -24.10 3.81
C MET A 13 -21.76 -23.35 3.43
N VAL A 14 -21.18 -23.74 2.28
CA VAL A 14 -20.14 -22.97 1.63
C VAL A 14 -20.82 -21.69 1.15
N LEU A 15 -20.70 -20.63 1.94
CA LEU A 15 -20.92 -19.29 1.42
C LEU A 15 -19.79 -19.04 0.42
N GLU A 16 -20.06 -19.33 -0.85
CA GLU A 16 -19.36 -18.70 -1.98
C GLU A 16 -19.61 -17.20 -1.85
N LEU A 17 -18.72 -16.55 -1.09
CA LEU A 17 -18.55 -15.13 -1.20
C LEU A 17 -17.99 -14.90 -2.60
N ASP A 18 -18.85 -14.44 -3.50
CA ASP A 18 -18.48 -13.75 -4.73
C ASP A 18 -17.70 -12.50 -4.32
N LEU A 19 -16.46 -12.70 -3.85
CA LEU A 19 -15.52 -11.62 -3.65
C LEU A 19 -15.23 -11.13 -5.06
N PRO A 20 -15.69 -9.92 -5.44
CA PRO A 20 -15.23 -9.34 -6.68
C PRO A 20 -13.71 -9.36 -6.61
N VAL A 21 -13.07 -9.94 -7.64
CA VAL A 21 -11.62 -9.93 -7.82
C VAL A 21 -11.11 -8.58 -7.33
N HIS A 22 -10.40 -8.59 -6.20
CA HIS A 22 -10.22 -7.41 -5.34
C HIS A 22 -9.76 -6.23 -6.18
N ALA A 23 -10.67 -5.31 -6.49
CA ALA A 23 -10.26 -4.00 -6.97
C ALA A 23 -9.37 -3.43 -5.86
N PRO A 24 -8.15 -2.94 -6.18
CA PRO A 24 -7.25 -2.43 -5.17
C PRO A 24 -7.99 -1.37 -4.37
N ALA A 25 -8.00 -1.52 -3.04
CA ALA A 25 -8.74 -0.61 -2.19
C ALA A 25 -8.15 0.79 -2.38
N THR A 26 -9.01 1.76 -2.71
CA THR A 26 -8.61 3.14 -2.88
C THR A 26 -9.01 3.95 -1.65
N TYR A 27 -8.09 4.80 -1.22
CA TYR A 27 -8.19 5.58 0.01
C TYR A 27 -7.97 7.05 -0.31
N SER A 28 -8.79 7.89 0.31
CA SER A 28 -8.57 9.34 0.26
C SER A 28 -7.40 9.74 1.16
N LEU A 29 -6.89 10.96 0.94
CA LEU A 29 -5.85 11.58 1.76
C LEU A 29 -6.15 11.52 3.26
N SER A 30 -7.39 11.81 3.67
CA SER A 30 -7.78 11.84 5.08
C SER A 30 -7.74 10.44 5.71
N VAL A 31 -8.15 9.42 4.97
CA VAL A 31 -8.11 8.02 5.42
C VAL A 31 -6.66 7.53 5.51
N ALA A 32 -5.84 7.81 4.48
CA ALA A 32 -4.42 7.45 4.47
C ALA A 32 -3.65 8.10 5.63
N ALA A 33 -3.91 9.38 5.89
CA ALA A 33 -3.32 10.13 6.99
C ALA A 33 -3.70 9.52 8.35
N THR A 34 -4.97 9.17 8.54
CA THR A 34 -5.47 8.56 9.77
C THR A 34 -4.85 7.18 9.99
N GLN A 35 -4.82 6.32 8.97
CA GLN A 35 -4.25 4.97 9.07
C GLN A 35 -2.75 4.97 9.37
N CYS A 36 -2.02 5.97 8.86
CA CYS A 36 -0.58 6.12 9.09
C CYS A 36 -0.27 6.97 10.34
N GLY A 37 -1.30 7.51 11.01
CA GLY A 37 -1.15 8.36 12.19
C GLY A 37 -0.34 9.62 11.92
N VAL A 38 -0.48 10.22 10.74
CA VAL A 38 0.23 11.43 10.30
C VAL A 38 -0.74 12.53 9.90
N HIS A 39 -0.29 13.78 9.92
CA HIS A 39 -1.11 14.90 9.50
C HIS A 39 -1.31 14.88 7.97
N PRO A 40 -2.51 15.15 7.43
CA PRO A 40 -2.78 15.16 5.98
C PRO A 40 -1.85 16.07 5.18
N ALA A 41 -1.48 17.23 5.74
CA ALA A 41 -0.53 18.15 5.11
C ALA A 41 0.87 17.54 4.91
N LEU A 42 1.30 16.62 5.80
CA LEU A 42 2.58 15.92 5.66
C LEU A 42 2.51 14.87 4.54
N VAL A 43 1.39 14.18 4.43
CA VAL A 43 1.15 13.23 3.33
C VAL A 43 1.14 13.97 1.99
N LEU A 44 0.47 15.11 1.89
CA LEU A 44 0.52 15.97 0.70
C LEU A 44 1.94 16.43 0.37
N HIS A 45 2.75 16.73 1.38
CA HIS A 45 4.14 17.07 1.15
C HIS A 45 4.92 15.90 0.53
N TYR A 46 4.70 14.67 1.01
CA TYR A 46 5.32 13.47 0.46
C TYR A 46 4.88 13.18 -0.98
N CYS A 47 3.59 13.39 -1.28
CA CYS A 47 3.07 13.36 -2.64
C CYS A 47 3.82 14.35 -3.54
N ARG A 48 3.88 15.64 -3.15
CA ARG A 48 4.49 16.72 -3.95
C ARG A 48 5.98 16.53 -4.24
N ILE A 49 6.73 15.93 -3.32
CA ILE A 49 8.17 15.67 -3.52
C ILE A 49 8.42 14.35 -4.26
N GLY A 50 7.38 13.64 -4.69
CA GLY A 50 7.49 12.37 -5.42
C GLY A 50 7.85 11.17 -4.55
N LEU A 51 7.72 11.28 -3.23
CA LEU A 51 8.15 10.23 -2.29
C LEU A 51 7.32 8.95 -2.41
N LEU A 52 6.05 9.10 -2.80
CA LEU A 52 5.08 8.01 -2.95
C LEU A 52 4.87 7.64 -4.43
N GLY A 53 5.79 8.05 -5.30
CA GLY A 53 5.75 7.81 -6.73
C GLY A 53 5.14 8.96 -7.56
N PRO A 54 5.34 8.92 -8.88
CA PRO A 54 4.97 10.01 -9.78
C PRO A 54 3.45 10.16 -9.96
N ALA A 55 2.68 9.08 -9.81
CA ALA A 55 1.22 9.11 -9.90
C ALA A 55 0.59 10.03 -8.83
N LEU A 56 1.20 10.10 -7.65
CA LEU A 56 0.76 10.93 -6.53
C LEU A 56 1.41 12.33 -6.54
N ALA A 57 2.40 12.57 -7.40
CA ALA A 57 3.11 13.85 -7.49
C ALA A 57 2.41 14.89 -8.37
N GLN A 58 1.24 14.56 -8.92
CA GLN A 58 0.51 15.47 -9.81
C GLN A 58 0.00 16.70 -9.04
N PRO A 59 0.20 17.92 -9.58
CA PRO A 59 -0.19 19.16 -8.91
C PRO A 59 -1.71 19.38 -8.89
N ASP A 60 -2.42 18.86 -9.90
CA ASP A 60 -3.85 19.08 -10.11
C ASP A 60 -4.62 17.77 -9.91
N GLY A 61 -5.01 17.51 -8.66
CA GLY A 61 -5.85 16.36 -8.30
C GLY A 61 -5.82 16.04 -6.82
N GLU A 62 -6.91 15.49 -6.29
CA GLU A 62 -6.87 14.87 -4.97
C GLU A 62 -6.10 13.54 -5.07
N PRO A 63 -5.04 13.33 -4.26
CA PRO A 63 -4.28 12.10 -4.30
C PRO A 63 -5.13 10.93 -3.82
N VAL A 64 -5.19 9.88 -4.64
CA VAL A 64 -5.86 8.61 -4.33
C VAL A 64 -4.81 7.57 -4.05
N PHE A 65 -4.88 6.99 -2.85
CA PHE A 65 -3.90 6.01 -2.36
C PHE A 65 -4.45 4.60 -2.55
N ASN A 66 -3.61 3.67 -2.97
CA ASN A 66 -3.88 2.23 -2.92
C ASN A 66 -3.09 1.57 -1.77
N ASP A 67 -3.27 0.26 -1.58
CA ASP A 67 -2.54 -0.51 -0.57
C ASP A 67 -1.01 -0.39 -0.68
N ASP A 68 -0.47 -0.38 -1.91
CA ASP A 68 0.97 -0.23 -2.15
C ASP A 68 1.49 1.14 -1.68
N THR A 69 0.79 2.23 -2.04
CA THR A 69 1.17 3.59 -1.63
C THR A 69 0.99 3.80 -0.13
N LEU A 70 0.04 3.12 0.52
CA LEU A 70 -0.09 3.10 1.97
C LEU A 70 1.03 2.33 2.65
N PHE A 71 1.47 1.22 2.06
CA PHE A 71 2.63 0.48 2.53
C PHE A 71 3.89 1.36 2.48
N GLU A 72 4.12 2.05 1.36
CA GLU A 72 5.24 2.99 1.21
C GLU A 72 5.16 4.15 2.20
N LEU A 73 3.98 4.74 2.40
CA LEU A 73 3.77 5.80 3.37
C LEU A 73 4.08 5.34 4.81
N ARG A 74 3.63 4.14 5.18
CA ARG A 74 3.96 3.54 6.49
C ARG A 74 5.45 3.27 6.63
N ARG A 75 6.09 2.77 5.59
CA ARG A 75 7.53 2.50 5.55
C ARG A 75 8.33 3.77 5.76
N VAL A 76 8.03 4.84 5.02
CA VAL A 76 8.63 6.17 5.20
C VAL A 76 8.47 6.68 6.64
N GLU A 77 7.25 6.60 7.19
CA GLU A 77 6.98 7.11 8.52
C GLU A 77 7.65 6.28 9.61
N HIS A 78 7.76 4.96 9.42
CA HIS A 78 8.53 4.08 10.28
C HIS A 78 9.99 4.54 10.34
N TYR A 79 10.62 4.80 9.19
CA TYR A 79 11.99 5.32 9.12
C TYR A 79 12.15 6.69 9.77
N ARG A 80 11.19 7.61 9.54
CA ARG A 80 11.20 8.94 10.17
C ARG A 80 11.14 8.86 11.69
N ARG A 81 10.26 8.01 12.23
CA ARG A 81 10.03 7.87 13.68
C ARG A 81 11.11 7.09 14.41
N HIS A 82 11.57 5.99 13.82
CA HIS A 82 12.47 5.05 14.50
C HIS A 82 13.95 5.39 14.31
N HIS A 83 14.31 6.07 13.21
CA HIS A 83 15.70 6.37 12.89
C HIS A 83 16.03 7.87 12.92
N GLY A 84 15.08 8.74 13.29
CA GLY A 84 15.30 10.18 13.40
C GLY A 84 15.72 10.85 12.08
N ILE A 85 15.41 10.20 10.95
CA ILE A 85 15.90 10.61 9.63
C ILE A 85 15.26 11.95 9.24
N GLU A 86 16.10 12.95 9.02
CA GLU A 86 15.67 14.26 8.57
C GLU A 86 14.97 14.15 7.20
N ARG A 87 13.97 15.00 6.93
CA ARG A 87 13.19 14.97 5.68
C ARG A 87 14.05 15.06 4.42
N ARG A 88 15.20 15.75 4.50
CA ARG A 88 16.17 15.84 3.39
C ARG A 88 16.80 14.49 3.08
N THR A 89 17.17 13.75 4.11
CA THR A 89 17.76 12.41 4.00
C THR A 89 16.73 11.38 3.52
N LEU A 90 15.47 11.52 3.95
CA LEU A 90 14.35 10.71 3.43
C LEU A 90 14.16 10.87 1.93
N ARG A 91 14.23 12.10 1.40
CA ARG A 91 14.17 12.33 -0.06
C ARG A 91 15.29 11.61 -0.81
N LEU A 92 16.53 11.73 -0.32
CA LEU A 92 17.68 11.06 -0.92
C LEU A 92 17.54 9.54 -0.89
N LEU A 93 17.07 8.99 0.23
CA LEU A 93 16.87 7.55 0.39
C LEU A 93 15.80 7.01 -0.56
N CYS A 94 14.69 7.73 -0.72
CA CYS A 94 13.63 7.33 -1.65
C CYS A 94 14.04 7.45 -3.11
N SER A 95 14.80 8.49 -3.49
CA SER A 95 15.38 8.57 -4.84
C SER A 95 16.30 7.38 -5.12
N LEU A 96 17.16 7.02 -4.16
CA LEU A 96 18.03 5.85 -4.27
C LEU A 96 17.24 4.54 -4.39
N TRP A 97 16.17 4.35 -3.62
CA TRP A 97 15.33 3.15 -3.76
C TRP A 97 14.63 3.08 -5.11
N HIS A 98 14.15 4.20 -5.63
CA HIS A 98 13.54 4.23 -6.95
C HIS A 98 14.54 3.88 -8.05
N ASP A 99 15.79 4.37 -7.94
CA ASP A 99 16.86 4.00 -8.85
C ASP A 99 17.22 2.52 -8.77
N VAL A 100 17.24 1.94 -7.58
CA VAL A 100 17.48 0.50 -7.40
C VAL A 100 16.36 -0.32 -8.04
N ASP A 101 15.09 0.01 -7.78
CA ASP A 101 13.94 -0.71 -8.34
C ASP A 101 13.90 -0.64 -9.88
N ARG A 102 14.24 0.53 -10.43
CA ARG A 102 14.43 0.72 -11.89
C ARG A 102 15.54 -0.18 -12.43
N LEU A 103 16.72 -0.17 -11.80
CA LEU A 103 17.86 -0.98 -12.23
C LEU A 103 17.59 -2.48 -12.12
N GLU A 104 16.88 -2.92 -11.08
CA GLU A 104 16.47 -4.32 -10.92
C GLU A 104 15.47 -4.75 -12.01
N THR A 105 14.57 -3.85 -12.39
CA THR A 105 13.62 -4.06 -13.49
C THR A 105 14.36 -4.17 -14.83
N GLU A 106 15.31 -3.27 -15.10
CA GLU A 106 16.16 -3.32 -16.30
C GLU A 106 16.97 -4.63 -16.36
N LEU A 107 17.57 -5.06 -15.25
CA LEU A 107 18.29 -6.33 -15.17
C LEU A 107 17.38 -7.55 -15.41
N ARG A 108 16.14 -7.52 -14.90
CA ARG A 108 15.15 -8.58 -15.17
C ARG A 108 14.82 -8.67 -16.66
N ILE A 109 14.64 -7.53 -17.33
CA ILE A 109 14.36 -7.47 -18.78
C ILE A 109 15.55 -8.03 -19.57
N LEU A 110 16.77 -7.63 -19.22
CA LEU A 110 17.99 -8.09 -19.90
C LEU A 110 18.23 -9.59 -19.71
N ARG A 111 17.93 -10.14 -18.53
CA ARG A 111 18.06 -11.58 -18.24
C ARG A 111 16.96 -12.43 -18.87
N ALA A 112 15.84 -11.84 -19.25
CA ALA A 112 14.73 -12.52 -19.94
C ALA A 112 14.91 -12.59 -21.47
N ARG A 113 15.98 -11.99 -22.00
CA ARG A 113 16.44 -12.14 -23.39
C ARG A 113 17.58 -13.16 -23.47
#